data_AF-A0A1V2PGH2-F1
#
_entry.id   AF-A0A1V2PGH2-F1
#
_cell.length_a   1.000
_cell.length_b   1.000
_cell.length_c   1.000
_cell.angle_alpha   90.00
_cell.angle_beta   90.00
_cell.angle_gamma   90.00
#
_symmetry.space_group_name_H-M   'P 1'
#
loop_
_entity.id
_entity.type
_entity.pdbx_description
1 polymer ?
#
loop_
_entity_poly.entity_id
_entity_poly.type
_entity_poly.pdbx_seq_one_letter_code
_entity_poly.pdbx_strand_id
1 'polypeptide(L)'
;MRTDTAQVAIPLVDNTSRVAFGDNHWHLLALTRTGDQVQLSVDGGTPATATGLTGSVSADQADATKGLRLGSKMDGTDVMQGALDDFRLYRRALTAVELDQAATGRFPGDLPALWWGFEGQYTQAHDVASRKAGALTLSVDGNPVGGTAASGSATYGDTFVVQGFRLGAKPDGTNRLTGALDEFQIRRGTALAAHLPLNAAS
;
A
#
# COMPACT_ATOMS: atom_id res chain seq x y z
N MET A 1 -0.18 -21.05 6.81
CA MET A 1 0.86 -20.35 6.01
C MET A 1 1.52 -21.33 5.06
N ARG A 2 1.84 -20.89 3.84
CA ARG A 2 2.48 -21.72 2.79
C ARG A 2 3.70 -20.99 2.23
N THR A 3 4.67 -21.79 1.81
CA THR A 3 5.92 -21.42 1.15
C THR A 3 6.08 -22.30 -0.09
N ASP A 4 7.13 -22.06 -0.86
CA ASP A 4 7.58 -22.91 -1.97
C ASP A 4 7.87 -24.37 -1.54
N THR A 5 8.39 -24.58 -0.32
CA THR A 5 8.81 -25.92 0.13
C THR A 5 7.90 -26.56 1.17
N ALA A 6 7.05 -25.80 1.85
CA ALA A 6 6.26 -26.29 2.98
C ALA A 6 4.93 -25.55 3.18
N GLN A 7 3.98 -26.21 3.83
CA GLN A 7 2.75 -25.59 4.32
C GLN A 7 2.45 -26.04 5.74
N VAL A 8 1.98 -25.12 6.56
CA VAL A 8 1.63 -25.34 7.96
C VAL A 8 0.30 -24.65 8.26
N ALA A 9 -0.61 -25.34 8.95
CA ALA A 9 -1.83 -24.75 9.48
C ALA A 9 -1.66 -24.50 10.98
N ILE A 10 -2.10 -23.34 11.46
CA ILE A 10 -2.14 -23.03 12.89
C ILE A 10 -3.62 -22.96 13.28
N PRO A 11 -4.16 -23.99 13.96
CA PRO A 11 -5.52 -23.92 14.48
C PRO A 11 -5.51 -22.99 15.71
N LEU A 12 -6.22 -21.87 15.62
CA LEU A 12 -6.63 -21.12 16.81
C LEU A 12 -7.95 -21.74 17.28
N VAL A 13 -7.89 -22.63 18.25
CA VAL A 13 -9.09 -23.22 18.85
C VAL A 13 -9.55 -22.29 19.96
N ASP A 14 -10.71 -21.67 19.79
CA ASP A 14 -11.37 -20.97 20.88
C ASP A 14 -12.09 -21.98 21.77
N ASN A 15 -11.58 -22.15 22.99
CA ASN A 15 -12.10 -23.08 23.99
C ASN A 15 -12.86 -22.36 25.11
N THR A 16 -13.15 -21.06 24.99
CA THR A 16 -13.84 -20.30 26.03
C THR A 16 -14.92 -19.38 25.45
N SER A 17 -16.09 -19.34 26.07
CA SER A 17 -17.17 -18.43 25.69
C SER A 17 -16.89 -16.94 25.98
N ARG A 18 -15.62 -16.52 26.13
CA ARG A 18 -15.23 -15.17 26.56
C ARG A 18 -14.07 -14.54 25.78
N VAL A 19 -13.51 -15.20 24.76
CA VAL A 19 -12.44 -14.60 23.91
C VAL A 19 -12.54 -15.14 22.47
N ALA A 20 -13.72 -15.07 21.88
CA ALA A 20 -13.95 -15.49 20.51
C ALA A 20 -13.67 -14.33 19.56
N PHE A 21 -12.74 -14.47 18.63
CA PHE A 21 -12.49 -13.52 17.52
C PHE A 21 -13.62 -13.49 16.47
N GLY A 22 -14.85 -13.77 16.91
CA GLY A 22 -16.11 -13.78 16.15
C GLY A 22 -17.29 -13.28 16.99
N ASP A 23 -17.01 -12.47 18.01
CA ASP A 23 -17.98 -11.89 18.94
C ASP A 23 -18.50 -10.50 18.51
N ASN A 24 -18.14 -10.06 17.29
CA ASN A 24 -18.46 -8.77 16.71
C ASN A 24 -17.76 -7.57 17.42
N HIS A 25 -16.64 -7.80 18.11
CA HIS A 25 -15.71 -6.76 18.52
C HIS A 25 -14.46 -6.72 17.63
N TRP A 26 -13.73 -5.60 17.70
CA TRP A 26 -12.43 -5.47 17.05
C TRP A 26 -11.39 -6.26 17.81
N HIS A 27 -10.59 -7.02 17.06
CA HIS A 27 -9.47 -7.78 17.58
C HIS A 27 -8.22 -7.52 16.77
N LEU A 28 -7.07 -7.47 17.44
CA LEU A 28 -5.79 -7.49 16.74
C LEU A 28 -5.41 -8.95 16.46
N LEU A 29 -5.34 -9.32 15.17
CA LEU A 29 -4.79 -10.60 14.75
C LEU A 29 -3.33 -10.40 14.27
N ALA A 30 -2.39 -11.12 14.87
CA ALA A 30 -0.98 -11.03 14.51
C ALA A 30 -0.39 -12.39 14.14
N LEU A 31 0.17 -12.46 12.92
CA LEU A 31 0.94 -13.60 12.43
C LEU A 31 2.43 -13.22 12.39
N THR A 32 3.27 -13.91 13.16
CA THR A 32 4.73 -13.71 13.14
C THR A 32 5.44 -14.95 12.62
N ARG A 33 6.58 -14.76 11.95
CA ARG A 33 7.46 -15.84 11.53
C ARG A 33 8.90 -15.52 11.92
N THR A 34 9.53 -16.47 12.59
CA THR A 34 10.95 -16.43 12.96
C THR A 34 11.57 -17.77 12.62
N GLY A 35 12.47 -17.80 11.63
CA GLY A 35 13.02 -19.05 11.11
C GLY A 35 11.92 -19.95 10.52
N ASP A 36 11.86 -21.19 11.01
CA ASP A 36 10.88 -22.20 10.61
C ASP A 36 9.59 -22.18 11.46
N GLN A 37 9.55 -21.31 12.48
CA GLN A 37 8.42 -21.17 13.39
C GLN A 37 7.48 -20.06 12.94
N VAL A 38 6.18 -20.33 13.02
CA VAL A 38 5.10 -19.38 12.81
C VAL A 38 4.20 -19.34 14.04
N GLN A 39 3.78 -18.15 14.43
CA GLN A 39 2.91 -17.92 15.56
C GLN A 39 1.72 -17.06 15.15
N LEU A 40 0.54 -17.39 15.67
CA LEU A 40 -0.69 -16.62 15.50
C LEU A 40 -1.26 -16.26 16.87
N SER A 41 -1.45 -14.98 17.13
CA SER A 41 -2.05 -14.45 18.38
C SER A 41 -3.23 -13.54 18.10
N VAL A 42 -4.14 -13.47 19.07
CA VAL A 42 -5.26 -12.52 19.13
C VAL A 42 -5.04 -11.61 20.33
N ASP A 43 -5.20 -10.30 20.14
CA ASP A 43 -5.11 -9.26 21.19
C ASP A 43 -3.84 -9.31 22.03
N GLY A 44 -2.70 -9.64 21.41
CA GLY A 44 -1.41 -9.78 22.10
C GLY A 44 -1.33 -10.97 23.07
N GLY A 45 -2.36 -11.81 23.15
CA GLY A 45 -2.42 -12.99 24.00
C GLY A 45 -1.47 -14.11 23.56
N THR A 46 -1.45 -15.20 24.34
CA THR A 46 -0.60 -16.36 24.08
C THR A 46 -0.83 -16.91 22.67
N PRO A 47 0.22 -16.99 21.82
CA PRO A 47 0.05 -17.44 20.45
C PRO A 47 -0.12 -18.96 20.36
N ALA A 48 -0.92 -19.40 19.39
CA ALA A 48 -0.77 -20.75 18.85
C ALA A 48 0.49 -20.80 17.99
N THR A 49 1.26 -21.88 18.09
CA THR A 49 2.55 -22.02 17.44
C THR A 49 2.57 -23.25 16.54
N ALA A 50 3.20 -23.14 15.38
CA ALA A 50 3.58 -24.28 14.57
C ALA A 50 4.99 -24.09 13.98
N THR A 51 5.68 -25.20 13.75
CA THR A 51 7.09 -25.25 13.31
C THR A 51 7.22 -26.00 11.98
N GLY A 52 8.43 -26.04 11.42
CA GLY A 52 8.70 -26.76 10.18
C GLY A 52 8.28 -26.02 8.91
N LEU A 53 7.94 -24.72 8.98
CA LEU A 53 7.72 -23.91 7.80
C LEU A 53 9.07 -23.42 7.23
N THR A 54 9.68 -24.23 6.39
CA THR A 54 10.91 -23.88 5.67
C THR A 54 10.60 -23.14 4.36
N GLY A 55 11.60 -22.56 3.69
CA GLY A 55 11.42 -21.96 2.36
C GLY A 55 10.87 -20.53 2.33
N SER A 56 10.81 -19.97 1.14
CA SER A 56 10.39 -18.60 0.88
C SER A 56 8.90 -18.50 0.62
N VAL A 57 8.29 -17.44 1.16
CA VAL A 57 6.89 -17.07 0.85
C VAL A 57 6.74 -16.43 -0.54
N SER A 58 7.85 -16.20 -1.25
CA SER A 58 7.88 -15.47 -2.53
C SER A 58 8.54 -16.24 -3.68
N ALA A 59 8.96 -17.49 -3.47
CA ALA A 59 9.80 -18.22 -4.43
C ALA A 59 9.04 -19.09 -5.44
N ASP A 60 7.72 -19.28 -5.29
CA ASP A 60 6.87 -19.79 -6.38
C ASP A 60 6.68 -18.68 -7.43
N GLN A 61 7.75 -18.40 -8.18
CA GLN A 61 7.84 -17.37 -9.22
C GLN A 61 7.47 -17.90 -10.62
N ALA A 62 7.11 -19.18 -10.74
CA ALA A 62 6.70 -19.77 -12.02
C ALA A 62 5.38 -19.18 -12.54
N ASP A 63 4.46 -18.83 -11.62
CA ASP A 63 3.17 -18.23 -11.91
C ASP A 63 3.06 -16.86 -11.21
N ALA A 64 3.76 -15.86 -11.73
CA ALA A 64 3.62 -14.42 -11.47
C ALA A 64 3.11 -14.01 -10.07
N THR A 65 3.97 -13.38 -9.26
CA THR A 65 3.68 -12.77 -7.94
C THR A 65 2.20 -12.38 -7.78
N LYS A 66 1.39 -13.23 -7.13
CA LYS A 66 -0.07 -13.02 -7.03
C LYS A 66 -0.50 -11.90 -6.08
N GLY A 67 0.45 -11.04 -5.68
CA GLY A 67 0.23 -9.94 -4.74
C GLY A 67 -0.14 -10.42 -3.34
N LEU A 68 -0.44 -9.45 -2.47
CA LEU A 68 -1.06 -9.69 -1.17
C LEU A 68 -2.57 -9.66 -1.34
N ARG A 69 -3.27 -10.66 -0.81
CA ARG A 69 -4.74 -10.69 -0.75
C ARG A 69 -5.19 -10.66 0.70
N LEU A 70 -6.15 -9.78 0.98
CA LEU A 70 -6.82 -9.68 2.27
C LEU A 70 -8.30 -10.08 2.11
N GLY A 71 -8.86 -10.70 3.15
CA GLY A 71 -10.29 -11.04 3.20
C GLY A 71 -10.74 -12.23 2.35
N SER A 72 -9.85 -12.99 1.71
CA SER A 72 -10.17 -14.28 1.07
C SER A 72 -8.90 -15.09 0.77
N LYS A 73 -9.06 -16.37 0.44
CA LYS A 73 -7.97 -17.19 -0.11
C LYS A 73 -7.55 -16.70 -1.50
N MET A 74 -6.35 -17.10 -1.93
CA MET A 74 -5.78 -16.73 -3.23
C MET A 74 -6.59 -17.21 -4.43
N ASP A 75 -7.37 -18.28 -4.26
CA ASP A 75 -8.30 -18.82 -5.27
C ASP A 75 -9.68 -18.13 -5.24
N GLY A 76 -9.89 -17.16 -4.36
CA GLY A 76 -11.16 -16.45 -4.19
C GLY A 76 -12.19 -17.16 -3.32
N THR A 77 -11.84 -18.31 -2.73
CA THR A 77 -12.70 -19.02 -1.77
C THR A 77 -12.52 -18.50 -0.34
N ASP A 78 -13.38 -18.95 0.58
CA ASP A 78 -13.36 -18.59 2.00
C ASP A 78 -13.25 -17.09 2.23
N VAL A 79 -14.21 -16.36 1.65
CA VAL A 79 -14.32 -14.90 1.80
C VAL A 79 -14.65 -14.58 3.26
N MET A 80 -13.89 -13.66 3.83
CA MET A 80 -14.07 -13.16 5.18
C MET A 80 -15.42 -12.44 5.28
N GLN A 81 -16.17 -12.76 6.34
CA GLN A 81 -17.39 -12.06 6.72
C GLN A 81 -17.07 -11.21 7.94
N GLY A 82 -16.87 -9.91 7.73
CA GLY A 82 -16.46 -8.96 8.78
C GLY A 82 -15.81 -7.72 8.19
N ALA A 83 -15.19 -6.91 9.05
CA ALA A 83 -14.42 -5.73 8.66
C ALA A 83 -12.93 -5.95 8.91
N LEU A 84 -12.08 -5.33 8.09
CA LEU A 84 -10.65 -5.22 8.31
C LEU A 84 -10.31 -3.76 8.52
N ASP A 85 -9.33 -3.52 9.37
CA ASP A 85 -8.76 -2.21 9.59
C ASP A 85 -7.26 -2.34 9.91
N ASP A 86 -6.53 -1.25 9.72
CA ASP A 86 -5.14 -1.05 10.09
C ASP A 86 -4.19 -2.23 9.77
N PHE A 87 -4.21 -2.70 8.51
CA PHE A 87 -3.33 -3.78 8.08
C PHE A 87 -1.87 -3.31 7.99
N ARG A 88 -0.97 -4.01 8.68
CA ARG A 88 0.46 -3.71 8.69
C ARG A 88 1.31 -4.96 8.43
N LEU A 89 2.38 -4.79 7.66
CA LEU A 89 3.40 -5.80 7.42
C LEU A 89 4.77 -5.27 7.81
N TYR A 90 5.47 -6.00 8.68
CA TYR A 90 6.84 -5.68 9.09
C TYR A 90 7.84 -6.67 8.48
N ARG A 91 9.07 -6.21 8.18
CA ARG A 91 10.18 -7.06 7.70
C ARG A 91 10.89 -7.82 8.84
N ARG A 92 10.29 -7.84 10.01
CA ARG A 92 10.75 -8.52 11.23
C ARG A 92 9.56 -9.07 11.99
N ALA A 93 9.80 -10.08 12.81
CA ALA A 93 8.82 -10.48 13.82
C ALA A 93 8.72 -9.37 14.89
N LEU A 94 7.48 -9.00 15.23
CA LEU A 94 7.22 -8.16 16.40
C LEU A 94 7.36 -9.00 17.68
N THR A 95 7.84 -8.37 18.73
CA THR A 95 7.98 -8.98 20.06
C THR A 95 6.63 -9.07 20.78
N ALA A 96 6.54 -9.91 21.82
CA ALA A 96 5.33 -10.03 22.63
C ALA A 96 4.88 -8.68 23.23
N VAL A 97 5.83 -7.86 23.68
CA VAL A 97 5.54 -6.52 24.23
C VAL A 97 4.99 -5.57 23.17
N GLU A 98 5.53 -5.62 21.95
CA GLU A 98 5.03 -4.81 20.84
C GLU A 98 3.62 -5.24 20.41
N LEU A 99 3.32 -6.54 20.47
CA LEU A 99 1.99 -7.06 20.14
C LEU A 99 0.94 -6.71 21.21
N ASP A 100 1.31 -6.76 22.49
CA ASP A 100 0.46 -6.32 23.60
C ASP A 100 0.12 -4.81 23.49
N GLN A 101 1.12 -3.99 23.17
CA GLN A 101 0.90 -2.57 22.92
C GLN A 101 0.05 -2.33 21.68
N ALA A 102 0.30 -3.06 20.59
CA ALA A 102 -0.46 -2.94 19.35
C ALA A 102 -1.95 -3.30 19.55
N ALA A 103 -2.27 -4.25 20.43
CA ALA A 103 -3.65 -4.62 20.75
C ALA A 103 -4.44 -3.46 21.39
N THR A 104 -3.74 -2.45 21.91
CA THR A 104 -4.33 -1.20 22.44
C THR A 104 -4.22 -0.02 21.47
N GLY A 105 -3.83 -0.27 20.21
CA GLY A 105 -3.66 0.75 19.17
C GLY A 105 -2.29 1.43 19.15
N ARG A 106 -1.32 0.95 19.94
CA ARG A 106 0.04 1.51 19.98
C ARG A 106 1.03 0.61 19.25
N PHE A 107 1.27 0.91 17.99
CA PHE A 107 2.21 0.15 17.16
C PHE A 107 3.67 0.55 17.39
N PRO A 108 4.63 -0.32 17.00
CA PRO A 108 6.05 0.00 17.01
C PRO A 108 6.39 1.32 16.30
N GLY A 109 7.46 1.96 16.76
CA GLY A 109 7.90 3.25 16.21
C GLY A 109 8.61 3.14 14.85
N ASP A 110 9.04 1.94 14.44
CA ASP A 110 9.56 1.71 13.10
C ASP A 110 8.42 1.62 12.08
N LEU A 111 8.66 2.13 10.88
CA LEU A 111 7.67 2.11 9.82
C LEU A 111 7.46 0.68 9.31
N PRO A 112 6.20 0.23 9.15
CA PRO A 112 5.92 -1.03 8.48
C PRO A 112 6.35 -0.96 7.00
N ALA A 113 6.68 -2.12 6.43
CA ALA A 113 7.00 -2.25 5.01
C ALA A 113 5.77 -2.10 4.10
N LEU A 114 4.57 -2.33 4.64
CA LEU A 114 3.30 -2.02 4.02
C LEU A 114 2.30 -1.65 5.11
N TRP A 115 1.54 -0.57 4.88
CA TRP A 115 0.46 -0.15 5.76
C TRP A 115 -0.76 0.24 4.93
N TRP A 116 -1.88 -0.40 5.22
CA TRP A 116 -3.20 0.01 4.75
C TRP A 116 -4.04 0.35 5.96
N GLY A 117 -4.17 1.65 6.24
CA GLY A 117 -4.91 2.14 7.39
C GLY A 117 -6.42 2.05 7.23
N PHE A 118 -6.97 1.83 6.03
CA PHE A 118 -8.43 1.81 5.73
C PHE A 118 -9.25 3.05 6.17
N GLU A 119 -8.64 4.02 6.86
CA GLU A 119 -9.24 5.28 7.31
C GLU A 119 -9.53 6.29 6.19
N GLY A 120 -8.98 6.06 5.00
CA GLY A 120 -9.23 6.92 3.85
C GLY A 120 -10.24 6.28 2.91
N GLN A 121 -11.27 7.05 2.57
CA GLN A 121 -11.78 7.04 1.19
C GLN A 121 -10.65 7.51 0.26
N TYR A 122 -9.58 6.75 0.11
CA TYR A 122 -8.48 7.10 -0.78
C TYR A 122 -8.93 6.83 -2.22
N THR A 123 -9.71 7.74 -2.78
CA THR A 123 -9.68 7.94 -4.23
C THR A 123 -8.31 8.57 -4.50
N GLN A 124 -7.29 7.74 -4.76
CA GLN A 124 -6.06 8.24 -5.37
C GLN A 124 -6.46 8.73 -6.75
N ALA A 125 -6.54 10.05 -6.94
CA ALA A 125 -6.68 10.63 -8.27
C ALA A 125 -5.30 10.63 -8.93
N HIS A 126 -5.12 9.77 -9.93
CA HIS A 126 -3.93 9.80 -10.78
C HIS A 126 -4.13 10.83 -11.88
N ASP A 127 -3.68 12.05 -11.61
CA ASP A 127 -3.72 13.15 -12.57
C ASP A 127 -2.52 13.06 -13.52
N VAL A 128 -2.80 12.81 -14.80
CA VAL A 128 -1.77 12.71 -15.85
C VAL A 128 -2.05 13.72 -16.94
N ALA A 129 -1.07 14.59 -17.20
CA ALA A 129 -1.02 15.39 -18.42
C ALA A 129 -0.20 14.63 -19.47
N SER A 130 -0.83 14.21 -20.57
CA SER A 130 -0.19 13.48 -21.65
C SER A 130 -0.38 14.18 -22.99
N ARG A 131 0.62 14.13 -23.88
CA ARG A 131 0.50 14.65 -25.25
C ARG A 131 0.37 13.50 -26.24
N LYS A 132 -0.70 13.49 -27.04
CA LYS A 132 -0.89 12.53 -28.13
C LYS A 132 -1.38 13.26 -29.38
N ALA A 133 -0.73 13.02 -30.52
CA ALA A 133 -1.11 13.57 -31.83
C ALA A 133 -1.35 15.11 -31.86
N GLY A 134 -0.59 15.88 -31.08
CA GLY A 134 -0.71 17.35 -31.06
C GLY A 134 -1.70 17.93 -30.05
N ALA A 135 -2.39 17.09 -29.25
CA ALA A 135 -3.24 17.53 -28.15
C ALA A 135 -2.58 17.22 -26.81
N LEU A 136 -2.66 18.16 -25.87
CA LEU A 136 -2.38 17.92 -24.46
C LEU A 136 -3.71 17.52 -23.80
N THR A 137 -3.73 16.35 -23.18
CA THR A 137 -4.90 15.78 -22.49
C THR A 137 -4.58 15.63 -21.01
N LEU A 138 -5.46 16.17 -20.17
CA LEU A 138 -5.49 15.89 -18.74
C LEU A 138 -6.43 14.71 -18.51
N SER A 139 -5.95 13.69 -17.82
CA SER A 139 -6.78 12.59 -17.34
C SER A 139 -6.69 12.44 -15.83
N VAL A 140 -7.83 12.13 -15.21
CA VAL A 140 -7.93 11.69 -13.82
C VAL A 140 -8.23 10.20 -13.85
N ASP A 141 -7.40 9.38 -13.22
CA ASP A 141 -7.56 7.91 -13.21
C ASP A 141 -7.64 7.29 -14.60
N GLY A 142 -6.88 7.86 -15.54
CA GLY A 142 -6.89 7.45 -16.94
C GLY A 142 -8.10 7.92 -17.76
N ASN A 143 -9.09 8.57 -17.13
CA ASN A 143 -10.24 9.17 -17.81
C ASN A 143 -9.91 10.60 -18.25
N PRO A 144 -9.99 10.95 -19.54
CA PRO A 144 -9.78 12.32 -20.00
C PRO A 144 -10.81 13.27 -19.38
N VAL A 145 -10.35 14.26 -18.62
CA VAL A 145 -11.21 15.30 -18.01
C VAL A 145 -11.09 16.64 -18.73
N GLY A 146 -10.13 16.77 -19.65
CA GLY A 146 -9.98 17.94 -20.50
C GLY A 146 -8.83 17.80 -21.47
N GLY A 147 -8.84 18.58 -22.54
CA GLY A 147 -7.73 18.64 -23.49
C GLY A 147 -7.77 19.89 -24.33
N THR A 148 -6.61 20.31 -24.83
CA THR A 148 -6.48 21.43 -25.76
C THR A 148 -5.46 21.11 -26.85
N ALA A 149 -5.65 21.71 -28.02
CA ALA A 149 -4.65 21.69 -29.07
C ALA A 149 -3.36 22.36 -28.55
N ALA A 150 -2.24 21.66 -28.65
CA ALA A 150 -0.94 22.12 -28.20
C ALA A 150 0.05 22.06 -29.37
N SER A 151 0.32 23.23 -29.96
CA SER A 151 1.38 23.43 -30.95
C SER A 151 2.76 23.38 -30.28
N GLY A 152 3.75 22.77 -30.95
CA GLY A 152 5.13 22.64 -30.46
C GLY A 152 5.52 21.23 -29.96
N SER A 153 6.80 21.05 -29.63
CA SER A 153 7.40 19.80 -29.14
C SER A 153 7.81 19.96 -27.67
N ALA A 154 7.47 19.00 -26.79
CA ALA A 154 8.03 18.94 -25.43
C ALA A 154 9.48 18.39 -25.40
N THR A 155 9.97 17.95 -26.57
CA THR A 155 11.35 17.56 -26.79
C THR A 155 12.15 18.83 -27.04
N TYR A 156 13.15 19.09 -26.19
CA TYR A 156 14.16 20.12 -26.37
C TYR A 156 14.73 20.04 -27.80
N GLY A 157 14.60 21.14 -28.54
CA GLY A 157 14.98 21.23 -29.95
C GLY A 157 14.30 22.34 -30.75
N ASP A 158 13.61 23.29 -30.14
CA ASP A 158 13.21 24.52 -30.82
C ASP A 158 13.61 25.76 -30.00
N THR A 159 13.77 26.87 -30.70
CA THR A 159 14.31 28.16 -30.25
C THR A 159 13.39 28.90 -29.25
N PHE A 160 12.39 28.24 -28.68
CA PHE A 160 11.48 28.86 -27.72
C PHE A 160 12.05 28.83 -26.31
N VAL A 161 12.11 30.01 -25.68
CA VAL A 161 12.37 30.13 -24.25
C VAL A 161 11.13 29.62 -23.51
N VAL A 162 11.13 28.34 -23.15
CA VAL A 162 10.14 27.80 -22.22
C VAL A 162 10.33 28.52 -20.88
N GLN A 163 9.37 29.34 -20.45
CA GLN A 163 9.41 30.06 -19.17
C GLN A 163 9.12 29.17 -17.94
N GLY A 164 9.22 27.84 -18.11
CA GLY A 164 8.88 26.82 -17.11
C GLY A 164 7.46 26.27 -17.25
N PHE A 165 7.16 25.18 -16.53
CA PHE A 165 5.81 24.70 -16.30
C PHE A 165 5.39 25.14 -14.88
N ARG A 166 4.15 25.61 -14.69
CA ARG A 166 3.60 25.93 -13.37
C ARG A 166 2.57 24.89 -12.99
N LEU A 167 2.72 24.33 -11.80
CA LEU A 167 1.71 23.51 -11.13
C LEU A 167 1.17 24.31 -9.96
N GLY A 168 -0.15 24.29 -9.78
CA GLY A 168 -0.75 24.87 -8.59
C GLY A 168 -1.21 26.31 -8.64
N ALA A 169 -1.24 26.96 -9.80
CA ALA A 169 -1.97 28.21 -10.00
C ALA A 169 -2.26 28.45 -11.48
N LYS A 170 -3.37 29.12 -11.79
CA LYS A 170 -3.56 29.67 -13.14
C LYS A 170 -2.48 30.70 -13.46
N PRO A 171 -2.17 30.94 -14.76
CA PRO A 171 -1.22 31.98 -15.15
C PRO A 171 -1.59 33.38 -14.64
N ASP A 172 -2.89 33.64 -14.46
CA ASP A 172 -3.45 34.88 -13.90
C ASP A 172 -3.36 34.98 -12.36
N GLY A 173 -2.81 33.96 -11.69
CA GLY A 173 -2.62 33.92 -10.23
C GLY A 173 -3.86 33.50 -9.43
N THR A 174 -4.98 33.18 -10.08
CA THR A 174 -6.21 32.72 -9.43
C THR A 174 -6.26 31.18 -9.34
N ASN A 175 -7.19 30.64 -8.53
CA ASN A 175 -7.41 29.20 -8.33
C ASN A 175 -6.11 28.42 -8.05
N ARG A 176 -5.46 28.76 -6.94
CA ARG A 176 -4.30 28.03 -6.46
C ARG A 176 -4.71 26.61 -6.07
N LEU A 177 -3.86 25.62 -6.33
CA LEU A 177 -4.01 24.31 -5.68
C LEU A 177 -3.95 24.54 -4.17
N THR A 178 -4.95 24.06 -3.47
CA THR A 178 -5.02 24.06 -2.00
C THR A 178 -4.70 22.65 -1.52
N GLY A 179 -3.53 22.46 -0.91
CA GLY A 179 -3.04 21.16 -0.44
C GLY A 179 -1.51 21.11 -0.37
N ALA A 180 -0.97 20.08 0.27
CA ALA A 180 0.47 19.80 0.27
C ALA A 180 0.80 18.85 -0.90
N LEU A 181 1.87 19.16 -1.65
CA LEU A 181 2.47 18.23 -2.59
C LEU A 181 3.53 17.42 -1.85
N ASP A 182 3.37 16.10 -1.80
CA ASP A 182 4.32 15.21 -1.14
C ASP A 182 5.47 14.82 -2.08
N GLU A 183 5.19 14.66 -3.38
CA GLU A 183 6.15 14.20 -4.38
C GLU A 183 5.92 14.86 -5.75
N PHE A 184 7.00 15.26 -6.43
CA PHE A 184 6.95 15.72 -7.82
C PHE A 184 7.94 14.95 -8.70
N GLN A 185 7.43 14.30 -9.75
CA GLN A 185 8.23 13.55 -10.71
C GLN A 185 7.99 14.02 -12.15
N ILE A 186 9.07 14.14 -12.93
CA ILE A 186 9.03 14.31 -14.38
C ILE A 186 9.52 13.02 -15.00
N ARG A 187 8.75 12.43 -15.93
CA ARG A 187 9.12 11.20 -16.64
C ARG A 187 9.15 11.40 -18.15
N ARG A 188 10.06 10.69 -18.82
CA ARG A 188 10.10 10.57 -20.28
C ARG A 188 9.91 9.09 -20.63
N GLY A 189 8.70 8.71 -21.03
CA GLY A 189 8.35 7.30 -21.14
C GLY A 189 8.46 6.61 -19.78
N THR A 190 9.22 5.53 -19.70
CA THR A 190 9.48 4.80 -18.43
C THR A 190 10.63 5.40 -17.61
N ALA A 191 11.42 6.33 -18.17
CA ALA A 191 12.57 6.91 -17.49
C ALA A 191 12.18 8.09 -16.59
N LEU A 192 12.68 8.10 -15.36
CA LEU A 192 12.57 9.22 -14.42
C LEU A 192 13.59 10.30 -14.80
N ALA A 193 13.10 11.46 -15.24
CA ALA A 193 13.92 12.58 -15.67
C ALA A 193 14.21 13.57 -14.52
N ALA A 194 13.28 13.71 -13.57
CA ALA A 194 13.49 14.45 -12.33
C ALA A 194 12.58 13.89 -11.23
N HIS A 195 13.07 13.90 -9.99
CA HIS A 195 12.31 13.54 -8.82
C HIS A 195 12.69 14.48 -7.69
N LEU A 196 11.69 15.22 -7.22
CA LEU A 196 11.77 16.16 -6.11
C LEU A 196 10.83 15.64 -5.01
N PRO A 197 11.36 14.97 -3.98
CA PRO A 197 10.59 14.68 -2.78
C PRO A 197 10.33 16.00 -2.05
N LEU A 198 9.07 16.38 -1.89
CA LEU A 198 8.67 17.65 -1.31
C LEU A 198 8.18 17.40 0.12
N ASN A 199 9.09 16.90 0.95
CA ASN A 199 8.84 16.82 2.38
C ASN A 199 8.59 18.24 2.89
N ALA A 200 7.46 18.48 3.53
CA ALA A 200 7.20 19.73 4.24
C ALA A 200 8.28 19.89 5.33
N ALA A 201 9.30 20.70 5.07
CA ALA A 201 10.11 21.26 6.14
C ALA A 201 9.16 22.12 6.99
N SER A 202 9.06 21.73 8.25
CA SER A 202 8.28 22.37 9.33
C SER A 202 8.51 23.86 9.44
#